data_AF-A0A7G8QAP3-F1
#
_entry.id   AF-A0A7G8QAP3-F1
#
_cell.length_a   1.000
_cell.length_b   1.000
_cell.length_c   1.000
_cell.angle_alpha   90.00
_cell.angle_beta   90.00
_cell.angle_gamma   90.00
#
_symmetry.space_group_name_H-M   'P 1'
#
loop_
_entity.id
_entity.type
_entity.pdbx_description
1 polymer ?
#
loop_
_entity_poly.entity_id
_entity_poly.type
_entity_poly.pdbx_seq_one_letter_code
_entity_poly.pdbx_strand_id
1 'polypeptide(L)'
;MSRWITRLAWLLSAAALTACAGKTTPLPNDAYVWQRQWTPGLVHALAEDGASVHAWRVLAGEMDVHGQWRTFTPDWRALAGSGKPVIAVVRIEGQLQQWDEATLLADVQAVLALWRQQPFMLAGVEIDHDCATSRLPAYAHFLQALRPSLWPHERLSVTALPTWLDSPDLDALLAQADESVLQVHAVQSPRAGLFNAASADRWLAAFAHHARKPWRVALPAYGTRVNWDDQGRVASIDSERPTLVSAEGASELFADPRAMQRFVATLEKDAPRGLAGIVWFRLPTGDDARAWSAASWRAVLGRTPLQASLLARAGATDDPHRYDVQLVNDGDADLSLPPLIRINGACQAADGVNGYGLQRGERGLYLQRGRVGVLRAGRQLAVGWVRCDAAPGLSVEF
;
A
#
# COMPACT_ATOMS: atom_id res chain seq x y z
N MET A 1 -22.31 -10.62 -58.23
CA MET A 1 -21.95 -11.45 -57.04
C MET A 1 -20.54 -11.19 -56.50
N SER A 2 -19.52 -10.96 -57.35
CA SER A 2 -18.11 -10.78 -56.92
C SER A 2 -17.83 -9.57 -55.99
N ARG A 3 -18.51 -8.42 -56.17
CA ARG A 3 -18.31 -7.20 -55.34
C ARG A 3 -18.88 -7.28 -53.91
N TRP A 4 -19.82 -8.18 -53.66
CA TRP A 4 -20.44 -8.36 -52.34
C TRP A 4 -19.59 -9.27 -51.44
N ILE A 5 -18.99 -10.30 -52.04
CA ILE A 5 -18.08 -11.23 -51.35
C ILE A 5 -16.80 -10.49 -50.90
N THR A 6 -16.27 -9.59 -51.73
CA THR A 6 -15.12 -8.76 -51.36
C THR A 6 -15.44 -7.79 -50.22
N ARG A 7 -16.59 -7.09 -50.25
CA ARG A 7 -16.99 -6.20 -49.14
C ARG A 7 -17.23 -6.94 -47.82
N LEU A 8 -17.78 -8.15 -47.89
CA LEU A 8 -17.98 -9.00 -46.71
C LEU A 8 -16.64 -9.50 -46.14
N ALA A 9 -15.69 -9.86 -47.01
CA ALA A 9 -14.34 -10.25 -46.59
C ALA A 9 -13.60 -9.09 -45.90
N TRP A 10 -13.67 -7.86 -46.43
CA TRP A 10 -13.05 -6.69 -45.79
C TRP A 10 -13.70 -6.33 -44.44
N LEU A 11 -15.02 -6.47 -44.30
CA LEU A 11 -15.72 -6.28 -43.02
C LEU A 11 -15.38 -7.35 -41.99
N LEU A 12 -15.23 -8.61 -42.40
CA LEU A 12 -14.78 -9.70 -41.53
C LEU A 12 -13.30 -9.55 -41.12
N SER A 13 -12.44 -9.08 -42.02
CA SER A 13 -11.03 -8.76 -41.69
C SER A 13 -10.91 -7.56 -40.74
N ALA A 14 -11.73 -6.52 -40.90
CA ALA A 14 -11.77 -5.38 -39.98
C ALA A 14 -12.35 -5.73 -38.60
N ALA A 15 -13.32 -6.65 -38.54
CA ALA A 15 -13.86 -7.19 -37.29
C ALA A 15 -12.84 -8.13 -36.58
N ALA A 16 -12.07 -8.90 -37.34
CA ALA A 16 -11.00 -9.74 -36.78
C ALA A 16 -9.81 -8.93 -36.24
N LEU A 17 -9.49 -7.77 -36.87
CA LEU A 17 -8.44 -6.86 -36.39
C LEU A 17 -8.86 -6.04 -35.15
N THR A 18 -10.16 -5.79 -34.96
CA THR A 18 -10.67 -5.10 -33.75
C THR A 18 -10.94 -6.06 -32.59
N ALA A 19 -11.24 -7.33 -32.84
CA ALA A 19 -11.37 -8.37 -31.81
C ALA A 19 -10.02 -8.82 -31.20
N CYS A 20 -8.90 -8.46 -31.83
CA CYS A 20 -7.53 -8.67 -31.34
C CYS A 20 -6.94 -7.42 -30.68
N ALA A 21 -7.75 -6.44 -30.26
CA ALA A 21 -7.34 -5.51 -29.21
C ALA A 21 -7.17 -6.33 -27.92
N GLY A 22 -5.95 -6.82 -27.70
CA GLY A 22 -5.62 -7.86 -26.74
C GLY A 22 -6.18 -7.55 -25.36
N LYS A 23 -6.88 -8.52 -24.76
CA LYS A 23 -7.15 -8.49 -23.32
C LYS A 23 -5.80 -8.45 -22.63
N THR A 24 -5.46 -7.30 -22.06
CA THR A 24 -4.30 -7.15 -21.18
C THR A 24 -4.51 -8.06 -19.99
N THR A 25 -3.67 -9.08 -19.83
CA THR A 25 -3.68 -9.94 -18.64
C THR A 25 -3.36 -9.06 -17.43
N PRO A 26 -4.20 -9.04 -16.38
CA PRO A 26 -3.93 -8.27 -15.18
C PRO A 26 -2.57 -8.65 -14.57
N LEU A 27 -1.86 -7.67 -14.04
CA LEU A 27 -0.59 -7.90 -13.36
C LEU A 27 -0.86 -8.69 -12.06
N PRO A 28 -0.14 -9.79 -11.78
CA PRO A 28 -0.32 -10.54 -10.55
C PRO A 28 0.04 -9.68 -9.33
N ASN A 29 -0.73 -9.84 -8.25
CA ASN A 29 -0.51 -9.13 -6.99
C ASN A 29 0.24 -10.04 -6.01
N ASP A 30 1.45 -9.69 -5.58
CA ASP A 30 2.03 -10.23 -4.37
C ASP A 30 1.71 -9.30 -3.19
N ALA A 31 1.84 -9.77 -1.96
CA ALA A 31 1.59 -8.95 -0.78
C ALA A 31 2.64 -9.18 0.31
N TYR A 32 3.10 -8.08 0.92
CA TYR A 32 3.98 -8.14 2.08
C TYR A 32 3.18 -8.44 3.35
N VAL A 33 3.63 -9.46 4.09
CA VAL A 33 3.25 -9.69 5.49
C VAL A 33 4.40 -9.14 6.34
N TRP A 34 4.26 -7.88 6.73
CA TRP A 34 5.33 -7.11 7.40
C TRP A 34 5.24 -7.12 8.92
N GLN A 35 4.15 -7.68 9.46
CA GLN A 35 3.89 -7.68 10.88
C GLN A 35 4.89 -8.60 11.60
N ARG A 36 5.60 -8.03 12.60
CA ARG A 36 6.55 -8.77 13.45
C ARG A 36 5.87 -9.76 14.41
N GLN A 37 4.57 -9.59 14.64
CA GLN A 37 3.76 -10.46 15.49
C GLN A 37 2.57 -10.99 14.68
N TRP A 38 2.39 -12.31 14.75
CA TRP A 38 1.27 -12.97 14.10
C TRP A 38 0.08 -13.04 15.05
N THR A 39 -0.92 -12.20 14.79
CA THR A 39 -2.16 -12.13 15.57
C THR A 39 -3.27 -12.93 14.89
N PRO A 40 -4.34 -13.29 15.61
CA PRO A 40 -5.52 -13.89 14.99
C PRO A 40 -6.09 -13.03 13.85
N GLY A 41 -6.07 -11.70 13.98
CA GLY A 41 -6.49 -10.78 12.93
C GLY A 41 -5.63 -10.85 11.67
N LEU A 42 -4.33 -11.08 11.79
CA LEU A 42 -3.46 -11.29 10.64
C LEU A 42 -3.74 -12.64 9.97
N VAL A 43 -3.86 -13.71 10.74
CA VAL A 43 -4.19 -15.05 10.20
C VAL A 43 -5.53 -15.03 9.46
N HIS A 44 -6.52 -14.33 10.01
CA HIS A 44 -7.81 -14.11 9.35
C HIS A 44 -7.67 -13.33 8.04
N ALA A 45 -6.89 -12.25 8.01
CA ALA A 45 -6.66 -11.47 6.79
C ALA A 45 -5.97 -12.30 5.69
N LEU A 46 -5.00 -13.16 6.04
CA LEU A 46 -4.39 -14.06 5.06
C LEU A 46 -5.42 -15.00 4.41
N ALA A 47 -6.36 -15.51 5.21
CA ALA A 47 -7.38 -16.45 4.74
C ALA A 47 -8.48 -15.77 3.90
N GLU A 48 -9.04 -14.65 4.39
CA GLU A 48 -10.21 -14.02 3.79
C GLU A 48 -9.87 -12.99 2.70
N ASP A 49 -8.75 -12.28 2.86
CA ASP A 49 -8.35 -11.19 1.97
C ASP A 49 -7.24 -11.59 0.99
N GLY A 50 -6.78 -12.85 1.06
CA GLY A 50 -5.72 -13.40 0.22
C GLY A 50 -6.15 -13.89 -1.16
N ALA A 51 -7.44 -13.92 -1.50
CA ALA A 51 -7.92 -14.54 -2.74
C ALA A 51 -7.21 -14.03 -4.01
N SER A 52 -7.07 -12.71 -4.13
CA SER A 52 -6.42 -12.03 -5.27
C SER A 52 -4.90 -11.91 -5.14
N VAL A 53 -4.30 -12.45 -4.06
CA VAL A 53 -2.85 -12.50 -3.87
C VAL A 53 -2.29 -13.73 -4.58
N HIS A 54 -1.23 -13.55 -5.33
CA HIS A 54 -0.48 -14.58 -6.03
C HIS A 54 0.57 -15.21 -5.10
N ALA A 55 1.41 -14.41 -4.44
CA ALA A 55 2.43 -14.89 -3.50
C ALA A 55 2.54 -14.01 -2.25
N TRP A 56 2.96 -14.62 -1.14
CA TRP A 56 3.22 -13.93 0.12
C TRP A 56 4.72 -13.62 0.27
N ARG A 57 5.05 -12.36 0.55
CA ARG A 57 6.41 -11.93 0.91
C ARG A 57 6.44 -11.64 2.41
N VAL A 58 7.03 -12.53 3.19
CA VAL A 58 6.84 -12.56 4.64
C VAL A 58 8.13 -12.18 5.34
N LEU A 59 8.07 -11.20 6.25
CA LEU A 59 9.23 -10.81 7.06
C LEU A 59 9.76 -12.01 7.87
N ALA A 60 10.98 -12.41 7.57
CA ALA A 60 11.64 -13.61 8.08
C ALA A 60 12.81 -13.27 9.00
N GLY A 61 13.55 -12.21 8.67
CA GLY A 61 14.66 -11.70 9.47
C GLY A 61 14.85 -10.20 9.30
N GLU A 62 15.46 -9.55 10.29
CA GLU A 62 15.82 -8.14 10.27
C GLU A 62 17.20 -7.94 10.89
N MET A 63 18.06 -7.22 10.19
CA MET A 63 19.29 -6.65 10.72
C MET A 63 19.08 -5.17 10.99
N ASP A 64 19.18 -4.75 12.26
CA ASP A 64 19.00 -3.36 12.65
C ASP A 64 20.23 -2.49 12.37
N VAL A 65 20.13 -1.17 12.61
CA VAL A 65 21.21 -0.19 12.34
C VAL A 65 22.52 -0.47 13.07
N HIS A 66 22.48 -1.23 14.18
CA HIS A 66 23.64 -1.63 14.97
C HIS A 66 24.22 -2.98 14.53
N GLY A 67 23.67 -3.59 13.48
CA GLY A 67 24.05 -4.92 13.02
C GLY A 67 23.48 -6.05 13.87
N GLN A 68 22.50 -5.78 14.75
CA GLN A 68 21.88 -6.85 15.53
C GLN A 68 20.85 -7.59 14.69
N TRP A 69 20.98 -8.92 14.67
CA TRP A 69 20.08 -9.80 13.96
C TRP A 69 18.85 -10.19 14.79
N ARG A 70 17.69 -10.25 14.14
CA ARG A 70 16.43 -10.76 14.69
C ARG A 70 15.76 -11.68 13.69
N THR A 71 15.39 -12.87 14.13
CA THR A 71 14.57 -13.82 13.34
C THR A 71 13.11 -13.73 13.75
N PHE A 72 12.20 -13.74 12.77
CA PHE A 72 10.76 -13.78 13.01
C PHE A 72 10.19 -15.16 12.68
N THR A 73 9.25 -15.61 13.51
CA THR A 73 8.56 -16.89 13.32
C THR A 73 7.10 -16.62 12.95
N PRO A 74 6.72 -16.76 11.67
CA PRO A 74 5.34 -16.61 11.25
C PRO A 74 4.47 -17.81 11.65
N ASP A 75 3.15 -17.68 11.49
CA ASP A 75 2.24 -18.82 11.61
C ASP A 75 2.38 -19.72 10.38
N TRP A 76 3.20 -20.78 10.53
CA TRP A 76 3.50 -21.73 9.46
C TRP A 76 2.26 -22.44 8.91
N ARG A 77 1.26 -22.69 9.76
CA ARG A 77 0.01 -23.36 9.34
C ARG A 77 -0.86 -22.43 8.54
N ALA A 78 -0.95 -21.15 8.93
CA ALA A 78 -1.66 -20.14 8.14
C ALA A 78 -1.04 -19.98 6.74
N LEU A 79 0.30 -19.92 6.66
CA LEU A 79 1.01 -19.85 5.38
C LEU A 79 0.77 -21.08 4.52
N ALA A 80 0.90 -22.29 5.09
CA ALA A 80 0.61 -23.54 4.39
C ALA A 80 -0.85 -23.63 3.91
N GLY A 81 -1.79 -23.26 4.77
CA GLY A 81 -3.23 -23.25 4.47
C GLY A 81 -3.60 -22.28 3.35
N SER A 82 -2.80 -21.24 3.10
CA SER A 82 -3.04 -20.32 1.99
C SER A 82 -2.83 -20.97 0.61
N GLY A 83 -2.01 -22.03 0.53
CA GLY A 83 -1.66 -22.71 -0.72
C GLY A 83 -0.88 -21.86 -1.73
N LYS A 84 -0.33 -20.71 -1.31
CA LYS A 84 0.40 -19.79 -2.18
C LYS A 84 1.91 -19.93 -2.02
N PRO A 85 2.70 -19.60 -3.05
CA PRO A 85 4.15 -19.45 -2.92
C PRO A 85 4.51 -18.46 -1.80
N VAL A 86 5.51 -18.82 -1.00
CA VAL A 86 6.00 -17.99 0.10
C VAL A 86 7.45 -17.59 -0.15
N ILE A 87 7.73 -16.30 -0.09
CA ILE A 87 9.07 -15.72 -0.18
C ILE A 87 9.46 -15.22 1.22
N ALA A 88 10.60 -15.68 1.72
CA ALA A 88 11.17 -15.17 2.97
C ALA A 88 11.82 -13.80 2.72
N VAL A 89 11.41 -12.76 3.43
CA VAL A 89 11.99 -11.41 3.29
C VAL A 89 12.97 -11.16 4.43
N VAL A 90 14.20 -10.82 4.08
CA VAL A 90 15.22 -10.36 5.03
C VAL A 90 15.37 -8.85 4.88
N ARG A 91 15.04 -8.12 5.93
CA ARG A 91 15.24 -6.67 5.99
C ARG A 91 16.65 -6.35 6.50
N ILE A 92 17.35 -5.46 5.81
CA ILE A 92 18.64 -4.94 6.23
C ILE A 92 18.54 -3.42 6.28
N GLU A 93 18.70 -2.84 7.48
CA GLU A 93 18.60 -1.39 7.64
C GLU A 93 19.60 -0.62 6.76
N GLY A 94 19.13 0.44 6.09
CA GLY A 94 19.94 1.18 5.12
C GLY A 94 21.14 1.92 5.70
N GLN A 95 21.08 2.24 7.00
CA GLN A 95 22.09 3.03 7.73
C GLN A 95 23.00 2.18 8.63
N LEU A 96 23.24 0.92 8.25
CA LEU A 96 24.15 0.04 8.99
C LEU A 96 25.49 0.75 9.29
N GLN A 97 25.85 0.79 10.56
CA GLN A 97 27.12 1.38 11.00
C GLN A 97 28.31 0.55 10.53
N GLN A 98 28.16 -0.78 10.54
CA GLN A 98 29.17 -1.74 10.12
C GLN A 98 28.54 -2.76 9.18
N TRP A 99 29.27 -3.10 8.11
CA TRP A 99 28.89 -4.15 7.16
C TRP A 99 29.73 -5.39 7.45
N ASP A 100 29.16 -6.34 8.19
CA ASP A 100 29.74 -7.67 8.39
C ASP A 100 29.03 -8.66 7.47
N GLU A 101 29.59 -8.82 6.28
CA GLU A 101 29.02 -9.67 5.23
C GLU A 101 28.97 -11.15 5.64
N ALA A 102 29.99 -11.65 6.35
CA ALA A 102 30.08 -13.05 6.71
C ALA A 102 29.00 -13.42 7.74
N THR A 103 28.81 -12.56 8.74
CA THR A 103 27.75 -12.74 9.74
C THR A 103 26.37 -12.62 9.09
N LEU A 104 26.15 -11.60 8.27
CA LEU A 104 24.89 -11.42 7.54
C LEU A 104 24.56 -12.64 6.67
N LEU A 105 25.54 -13.18 5.94
CA LEU A 105 25.35 -14.36 5.11
C LEU A 105 24.95 -15.58 5.95
N ALA A 106 25.62 -15.82 7.07
CA ALA A 106 25.31 -16.92 7.97
C ALA A 106 23.88 -16.81 8.54
N ASP A 107 23.47 -15.59 8.91
CA ASP A 107 22.12 -15.33 9.43
C ASP A 107 21.02 -15.59 8.39
N VAL A 108 21.22 -15.15 7.14
CA VAL A 108 20.29 -15.44 6.04
C VAL A 108 20.23 -16.94 5.74
N GLN A 109 21.38 -17.63 5.74
CA GLN A 109 21.43 -19.08 5.55
C GLN A 109 20.67 -19.83 6.66
N ALA A 110 20.76 -19.37 7.91
CA ALA A 110 20.02 -19.94 9.03
C ALA A 110 18.49 -19.78 8.86
N VAL A 111 18.03 -18.61 8.39
CA VAL A 111 16.63 -18.39 8.03
C VAL A 111 16.17 -19.38 6.95
N LEU A 112 16.93 -19.51 5.87
CA LEU A 112 16.55 -20.42 4.78
C LEU A 112 16.49 -21.88 5.25
N ALA A 113 17.45 -22.31 6.06
CA ALA A 113 17.45 -23.66 6.63
C ALA A 113 16.19 -23.94 7.47
N LEU A 114 15.77 -22.97 8.29
CA LEU A 114 14.53 -23.08 9.08
C LEU A 114 13.29 -23.12 8.18
N TRP A 115 13.20 -22.24 7.19
CA TRP A 115 12.02 -22.08 6.34
C TRP A 115 11.79 -23.27 5.40
N ARG A 116 12.87 -23.92 4.93
CA ARG A 116 12.79 -25.13 4.10
C ARG A 116 12.20 -26.34 4.83
N GLN A 117 12.17 -26.32 6.17
CA GLN A 117 11.59 -27.40 6.99
C GLN A 117 10.08 -27.22 7.22
N GLN A 118 9.48 -26.15 6.73
CA GLN A 118 8.10 -25.78 7.01
C GLN A 118 7.11 -26.40 6.00
N PRO A 119 5.81 -26.51 6.35
CA PRO A 119 4.82 -27.24 5.54
C PRO A 119 4.29 -26.44 4.34
N PHE A 120 5.12 -25.63 3.70
CA PHE A 120 4.78 -24.88 2.47
C PHE A 120 5.97 -24.86 1.52
N MET A 121 5.71 -24.52 0.26
CA MET A 121 6.75 -24.31 -0.73
C MET A 121 7.45 -22.96 -0.47
N LEU A 122 8.69 -23.00 0.01
CA LEU A 122 9.57 -21.84 -0.01
C LEU A 122 9.94 -21.54 -1.48
N ALA A 123 9.43 -20.44 -2.00
CA ALA A 123 9.65 -20.02 -3.39
C ALA A 123 10.94 -19.23 -3.57
N GLY A 124 11.52 -18.71 -2.50
CA GLY A 124 12.74 -17.92 -2.56
C GLY A 124 12.98 -17.05 -1.35
N VAL A 125 13.96 -16.16 -1.51
CA VAL A 125 14.32 -15.12 -0.56
C VAL A 125 14.34 -13.76 -1.23
N GLU A 126 13.80 -12.77 -0.54
CA GLU A 126 13.97 -11.37 -0.89
C GLU A 126 14.91 -10.70 0.09
N ILE A 127 15.87 -9.95 -0.43
CA ILE A 127 16.66 -9.03 0.38
C ILE A 127 16.09 -7.62 0.23
N ASP A 128 15.51 -7.12 1.31
CA ASP A 128 15.04 -5.74 1.41
C ASP A 128 16.11 -4.87 2.06
N HIS A 129 16.85 -4.11 1.24
CA HIS A 129 17.98 -3.31 1.71
C HIS A 129 17.97 -1.91 1.11
N ASP A 130 17.43 -0.95 1.87
CA ASP A 130 17.32 0.46 1.49
C ASP A 130 18.64 1.22 1.65
N CYS A 131 19.71 0.70 1.07
CA CYS A 131 21.05 1.24 1.25
C CYS A 131 21.30 2.52 0.46
N ALA A 132 22.29 3.29 0.93
CA ALA A 132 22.82 4.41 0.16
C ALA A 132 23.39 3.91 -1.17
N THR A 133 23.23 4.69 -2.25
CA THR A 133 23.70 4.35 -3.60
C THR A 133 25.18 3.96 -3.66
N SER A 134 26.02 4.52 -2.78
CA SER A 134 27.45 4.17 -2.69
C SER A 134 27.73 2.77 -2.16
N ARG A 135 26.74 2.07 -1.59
CA ARG A 135 26.86 0.70 -1.06
C ARG A 135 26.41 -0.38 -2.05
N LEU A 136 25.89 -0.01 -3.23
CA LEU A 136 25.44 -0.99 -4.22
C LEU A 136 26.54 -2.00 -4.61
N PRO A 137 27.84 -1.64 -4.74
CA PRO A 137 28.89 -2.63 -5.00
C PRO A 137 29.02 -3.68 -3.89
N ALA A 138 29.02 -3.27 -2.62
CA ALA A 138 29.08 -4.20 -1.47
C ALA A 138 27.83 -5.08 -1.41
N TYR A 139 26.67 -4.49 -1.71
CA TYR A 139 25.42 -5.24 -1.77
C TYR A 139 25.42 -6.29 -2.90
N ALA A 140 25.91 -5.94 -4.09
CA ALA A 140 26.05 -6.88 -5.19
C ALA A 140 26.99 -8.05 -4.85
N HIS A 141 28.11 -7.77 -4.16
CA HIS A 141 29.03 -8.80 -3.69
C HIS A 141 28.35 -9.77 -2.72
N PHE A 142 27.61 -9.25 -1.74
CA PHE A 142 26.82 -10.08 -0.82
C PHE A 142 25.79 -10.96 -1.54
N LEU A 143 25.04 -10.42 -2.51
CA LEU A 143 24.08 -11.20 -3.28
C LEU A 143 24.75 -12.32 -4.08
N GLN A 144 25.93 -12.05 -4.64
CA GLN A 144 26.75 -13.05 -5.32
C GLN A 144 27.19 -14.16 -4.35
N ALA A 145 27.59 -13.81 -3.13
CA ALA A 145 27.97 -14.76 -2.08
C ALA A 145 26.76 -15.55 -1.52
N LEU A 146 25.57 -14.96 -1.50
CA LEU A 146 24.33 -15.61 -1.07
C LEU A 146 23.85 -16.64 -2.09
N ARG A 147 24.00 -16.35 -3.38
CA ARG A 147 23.45 -17.15 -4.50
C ARG A 147 23.70 -18.66 -4.41
N PRO A 148 24.90 -19.17 -4.07
CA PRO A 148 25.16 -20.61 -3.93
C PRO A 148 24.36 -21.29 -2.81
N SER A 149 23.79 -20.53 -1.87
CA SER A 149 22.99 -21.05 -0.76
C SER A 149 21.57 -21.44 -1.18
N LEU A 150 21.11 -21.02 -2.36
CA LEU A 150 19.74 -21.21 -2.85
C LEU A 150 19.59 -22.51 -3.65
N TRP A 151 18.44 -23.17 -3.49
CA TRP A 151 18.08 -24.33 -4.30
C TRP A 151 17.63 -23.91 -5.70
N PRO A 152 17.70 -24.78 -6.73
CA PRO A 152 17.40 -24.39 -8.12
C PRO A 152 15.99 -23.81 -8.36
N HIS A 153 15.03 -24.14 -7.51
CA HIS A 153 13.65 -23.65 -7.58
C HIS A 153 13.42 -22.37 -6.76
N GLU A 154 14.36 -22.00 -5.89
CA GLU A 154 14.27 -20.82 -5.05
C GLU A 154 14.81 -19.60 -5.80
N ARG A 155 14.03 -18.53 -5.81
CA ARG A 155 14.40 -17.27 -6.45
C ARG A 155 15.08 -16.33 -5.46
N LEU A 156 16.06 -15.58 -5.94
CA LEU A 156 16.61 -14.42 -5.23
C LEU A 156 15.91 -13.16 -5.75
N SER A 157 15.23 -12.41 -4.90
CA SER A 157 14.75 -11.08 -5.24
C SER A 157 15.38 -10.00 -4.38
N VAL A 158 15.35 -8.76 -4.86
CA VAL A 158 15.83 -7.59 -4.14
C VAL A 158 14.86 -6.44 -4.27
N THR A 159 14.74 -5.63 -3.21
CA THR A 159 14.10 -4.32 -3.35
C THR A 159 15.07 -3.34 -4.01
N ALA A 160 14.51 -2.35 -4.71
CA ALA A 160 15.26 -1.30 -5.38
C ALA A 160 14.63 0.06 -5.15
N LEU A 161 15.48 1.08 -4.99
CA LEU A 161 15.05 2.45 -4.74
C LEU A 161 15.22 3.33 -5.99
N PRO A 162 14.31 4.30 -6.21
CA PRO A 162 14.46 5.29 -7.27
C PRO A 162 15.73 6.14 -7.19
N THR A 163 16.32 6.29 -6.00
CA THR A 163 17.60 6.99 -5.78
C THR A 163 18.80 6.28 -6.41
N TRP A 164 18.64 5.02 -6.82
CA TRP A 164 19.69 4.23 -7.46
C TRP A 164 19.69 4.33 -8.99
N LEU A 165 18.63 4.92 -9.60
CA LEU A 165 18.42 4.92 -11.05
C LEU A 165 19.57 5.58 -11.83
N ASP A 166 20.23 6.58 -11.26
CA ASP A 166 21.36 7.26 -11.90
C ASP A 166 22.71 6.61 -11.57
N SER A 167 22.72 5.48 -10.84
CA SER A 167 23.95 4.81 -10.42
C SER A 167 24.52 3.92 -11.54
N PRO A 168 25.84 3.99 -11.82
CA PRO A 168 26.49 3.05 -12.73
C PRO A 168 26.50 1.61 -12.18
N ASP A 169 26.33 1.43 -10.86
CA ASP A 169 26.41 0.13 -10.19
C ASP A 169 25.06 -0.61 -10.16
N LEU A 170 23.96 0.05 -10.54
CA LEU A 170 22.61 -0.54 -10.49
C LEU A 170 22.50 -1.80 -11.34
N ASP A 171 23.00 -1.77 -12.58
CA ASP A 171 22.92 -2.92 -13.50
C ASP A 171 23.69 -4.14 -12.95
N ALA A 172 24.84 -3.92 -12.31
CA ALA A 172 25.64 -4.97 -11.71
C ALA A 172 24.93 -5.62 -10.51
N LEU A 173 24.22 -4.82 -9.70
CA LEU A 173 23.37 -5.31 -8.61
C LEU A 173 22.20 -6.14 -9.16
N LEU A 174 21.43 -5.59 -10.10
CA LEU A 174 20.24 -6.25 -10.66
C LEU A 174 20.60 -7.56 -11.37
N ALA A 175 21.83 -7.69 -11.90
CA ALA A 175 22.32 -8.92 -12.50
C ALA A 175 22.42 -10.09 -11.50
N GLN A 176 22.57 -9.82 -10.19
CA GLN A 176 22.70 -10.86 -9.15
C GLN A 176 21.36 -11.49 -8.76
N ALA A 177 20.25 -10.74 -8.83
CA ALA A 177 18.92 -11.21 -8.44
C ALA A 177 18.17 -11.86 -9.62
N ASP A 178 17.26 -12.80 -9.37
CA ASP A 178 16.35 -13.35 -10.40
C ASP A 178 15.18 -12.41 -10.73
N GLU A 179 14.75 -11.62 -9.74
CA GLU A 179 13.69 -10.62 -9.84
C GLU A 179 14.08 -9.38 -9.02
N SER A 180 13.53 -8.22 -9.35
CA SER A 180 13.68 -7.00 -8.53
C SER A 180 12.34 -6.34 -8.26
N VAL A 181 12.24 -5.61 -7.15
CA VAL A 181 11.03 -4.89 -6.74
C VAL A 181 11.34 -3.42 -6.58
N LEU A 182 10.93 -2.59 -7.54
CA LEU A 182 11.09 -1.14 -7.46
C LEU A 182 10.07 -0.56 -6.47
N GLN A 183 10.55 -0.01 -5.36
CA GLN A 183 9.72 0.68 -4.38
C GLN A 183 9.44 2.12 -4.81
N VAL A 184 8.17 2.48 -4.96
CA VAL A 184 7.75 3.83 -5.39
C VAL A 184 6.93 4.57 -4.34
N HIS A 185 6.95 4.09 -3.11
CA HIS A 185 6.25 4.66 -1.98
C HIS A 185 7.23 5.01 -0.85
N ALA A 186 6.92 6.05 -0.08
CA ALA A 186 7.77 6.58 0.98
C ALA A 186 9.22 6.94 0.56
N VAL A 187 9.48 7.07 -0.75
CA VAL A 187 10.82 7.37 -1.32
C VAL A 187 11.19 8.84 -1.16
N GLN A 188 10.21 9.74 -1.25
CA GLN A 188 10.42 11.17 -1.16
C GLN A 188 10.26 11.67 0.28
N SER A 189 10.70 12.91 0.53
CA SER A 189 10.42 13.57 1.81
C SER A 189 8.94 13.44 2.16
N PRO A 190 8.56 13.25 3.44
CA PRO A 190 7.16 13.10 3.81
C PRO A 190 6.23 14.25 3.37
N ARG A 191 6.79 15.43 3.06
CA ARG A 191 6.05 16.55 2.46
C ARG A 191 5.48 16.25 1.06
N ALA A 192 6.11 15.35 0.31
CA ALA A 192 5.71 14.97 -1.04
C ALA A 192 4.59 13.91 -1.07
N GLY A 193 4.17 13.43 0.12
CA GLY A 193 3.17 12.39 0.25
C GLY A 193 3.75 10.98 0.23
N LEU A 194 2.90 9.99 0.52
CA LEU A 194 3.30 8.59 0.55
C LEU A 194 3.52 8.01 -0.86
N PHE A 195 2.78 8.51 -1.84
CA PHE A 195 2.83 8.07 -3.23
C PHE A 195 2.47 9.21 -4.18
N ASN A 196 3.16 9.29 -5.32
CA ASN A 196 2.86 10.22 -6.40
C ASN A 196 2.90 9.48 -7.75
N ALA A 197 1.77 9.44 -8.46
CA ALA A 197 1.63 8.69 -9.71
C ALA A 197 2.63 9.16 -10.79
N ALA A 198 2.78 10.48 -10.98
CA ALA A 198 3.67 11.01 -12.00
C ALA A 198 5.15 10.69 -11.73
N SER A 199 5.57 10.73 -10.46
CA SER A 199 6.92 10.30 -10.08
C SER A 199 7.10 8.79 -10.26
N ALA A 200 6.11 7.98 -9.86
CA ALA A 200 6.14 6.54 -10.06
C ALA A 200 6.27 6.19 -11.56
N ASP A 201 5.47 6.80 -12.43
CA ASP A 201 5.55 6.57 -13.88
C ASP A 201 6.96 6.84 -14.43
N ARG A 202 7.60 7.96 -14.03
CA ARG A 202 8.97 8.27 -14.45
C ARG A 202 9.97 7.24 -13.95
N TRP A 203 9.86 6.82 -12.69
CA TRP A 203 10.77 5.83 -12.12
C TRP A 203 10.59 4.45 -12.75
N LEU A 204 9.35 4.03 -13.03
CA LEU A 204 9.05 2.77 -13.70
C LEU A 204 9.63 2.74 -15.12
N ALA A 205 9.47 3.83 -15.87
CA ALA A 205 10.05 3.96 -17.21
C ALA A 205 11.59 3.91 -17.17
N ALA A 206 12.22 4.64 -16.24
CA ALA A 206 13.67 4.63 -16.05
C ALA A 206 14.18 3.24 -15.67
N PHE A 207 13.54 2.60 -14.68
CA PHE A 207 13.93 1.28 -14.20
C PHE A 207 13.83 0.20 -15.28
N ALA A 208 12.85 0.29 -16.19
CA ALA A 208 12.72 -0.64 -17.32
C ALA A 208 13.92 -0.62 -18.29
N HIS A 209 14.73 0.45 -18.29
CA HIS A 209 15.98 0.51 -19.05
C HIS A 209 17.11 -0.30 -18.40
N HIS A 210 17.13 -0.38 -17.08
CA HIS A 210 18.12 -1.14 -16.29
C HIS A 210 17.73 -2.61 -16.17
N ALA A 211 16.46 -2.90 -15.86
CA ALA A 211 15.99 -4.25 -15.59
C ALA A 211 16.07 -5.15 -16.84
N ARG A 212 16.94 -6.16 -16.77
CA ARG A 212 17.08 -7.22 -17.80
C ARG A 212 16.32 -8.50 -17.45
N LYS A 213 15.92 -8.64 -16.20
CA LYS A 213 15.15 -9.76 -15.65
C LYS A 213 13.75 -9.27 -15.25
N PRO A 214 12.79 -10.18 -14.98
CA PRO A 214 11.48 -9.82 -14.48
C PRO A 214 11.59 -8.89 -13.27
N TRP A 215 10.67 -7.94 -13.16
CA TRP A 215 10.64 -7.03 -12.02
C TRP A 215 9.22 -6.64 -11.67
N ARG A 216 9.03 -6.12 -10.46
CA ARG A 216 7.74 -5.70 -9.92
C ARG A 216 7.82 -4.29 -9.38
N VAL A 217 6.66 -3.66 -9.24
CA VAL A 217 6.55 -2.38 -8.52
C VAL A 217 5.94 -2.63 -7.14
N ALA A 218 6.51 -2.03 -6.09
CA ALA A 218 5.90 -2.05 -4.77
C ALA A 218 5.02 -0.81 -4.54
N LEU A 219 3.72 -1.05 -4.32
CA LEU A 219 2.70 -0.02 -4.12
C LEU A 219 2.16 -0.03 -2.68
N PRO A 220 1.78 1.13 -2.11
CA PRO A 220 1.30 1.21 -0.75
C PRO A 220 -0.20 0.90 -0.63
N ALA A 221 -0.56 0.16 0.42
CA ALA A 221 -1.93 -0.13 0.87
C ALA A 221 -2.18 0.39 2.30
N TYR A 222 -1.50 1.47 2.68
CA TYR A 222 -1.48 2.01 4.04
C TYR A 222 -1.37 3.53 4.05
N GLY A 223 -1.47 4.10 5.25
CA GLY A 223 -1.12 5.46 5.57
C GLY A 223 -0.04 5.54 6.64
N THR A 224 0.62 6.69 6.68
CA THR A 224 1.71 7.01 7.59
C THR A 224 1.40 8.32 8.28
N ARG A 225 1.60 8.37 9.61
CA ARG A 225 1.53 9.64 10.33
C ARG A 225 2.91 10.28 10.38
N VAL A 226 3.01 11.53 9.97
CA VAL A 226 4.23 12.33 10.03
C VAL A 226 3.99 13.44 11.04
N ASN A 227 4.78 13.43 12.11
CA ASN A 227 4.80 14.52 13.08
C ASN A 227 5.85 15.53 12.63
N TRP A 228 5.52 16.82 12.73
CA TRP A 228 6.42 17.91 12.40
C TRP A 228 6.83 18.63 13.69
N ASP A 229 8.05 19.15 13.76
CA ASP A 229 8.48 20.06 14.81
C ASP A 229 7.94 21.48 14.54
N ASP A 230 8.09 22.38 15.52
CA ASP A 230 7.67 23.78 15.43
C ASP A 230 8.40 24.57 14.32
N GLN A 231 9.45 24.00 13.72
CA GLN A 231 10.21 24.53 12.58
C GLN A 231 9.76 23.90 11.24
N GLY A 232 8.73 23.06 11.27
CA GLY A 232 8.16 22.37 10.11
C GLY A 232 9.03 21.21 9.58
N ARG A 233 10.03 20.72 10.33
CA ARG A 233 10.84 19.56 9.96
C ARG A 233 10.20 18.28 10.49
N VAL A 234 10.50 17.14 9.87
CA VAL A 234 9.96 15.85 10.31
C VAL A 234 10.52 15.50 11.68
N ALA A 235 9.66 15.41 12.69
CA ALA A 235 10.02 15.02 14.05
C ALA A 235 9.91 13.50 14.27
N SER A 236 8.90 12.84 13.69
CA SER A 236 8.78 11.37 13.72
C SER A 236 7.81 10.85 12.65
N ILE A 237 7.96 9.58 12.30
CA ILE A 237 7.12 8.87 11.32
C ILE A 237 6.56 7.62 12.02
N ASP A 238 5.24 7.58 12.24
CA ASP A 238 4.56 6.46 12.90
C ASP A 238 3.78 5.62 11.86
N SER A 239 4.25 4.39 11.60
CA SER A 239 3.64 3.48 10.61
C SER A 239 2.80 2.35 11.23
N GLU A 240 2.85 2.13 12.56
CA GLU A 240 2.28 0.91 13.19
C GLU A 240 1.56 1.06 14.54
N ARG A 241 1.84 2.08 15.38
CA ARG A 241 1.11 2.30 16.64
C ARG A 241 0.74 3.77 16.88
N PRO A 242 -0.41 4.08 17.52
CA PRO A 242 -0.70 5.44 17.97
C PRO A 242 0.19 5.76 19.18
N THR A 243 1.20 6.60 19.00
CA THR A 243 1.88 7.26 20.11
C THR A 243 0.95 8.35 20.64
N LEU A 244 0.69 8.36 21.96
CA LEU A 244 -0.23 9.26 22.67
C LEU A 244 0.16 10.75 22.63
N VAL A 245 1.25 11.10 21.94
CA VAL A 245 1.68 12.49 21.79
C VAL A 245 1.00 13.05 20.53
N SER A 246 -0.11 13.73 20.75
CA SER A 246 -0.76 14.53 19.72
C SER A 246 0.03 15.84 19.58
N ALA A 247 1.08 15.85 18.76
CA ALA A 247 1.73 17.09 18.37
C ALA A 247 0.80 17.87 17.42
N GLU A 248 0.60 19.16 17.66
CA GLU A 248 -0.07 20.05 16.72
C GLU A 248 0.73 20.07 15.40
N GLY A 249 0.05 19.87 14.27
CA GLY A 249 0.69 19.87 12.94
C GLY A 249 0.94 18.50 12.30
N ALA A 250 0.64 17.37 12.96
CA ALA A 250 0.78 16.05 12.35
C ALA A 250 -0.03 15.90 11.05
N SER A 251 0.61 15.44 9.97
CA SER A 251 -0.03 15.14 8.69
C SER A 251 -0.12 13.63 8.49
N GLU A 252 -1.32 13.11 8.26
CA GLU A 252 -1.54 11.73 7.87
C GLU A 252 -1.47 11.62 6.35
N LEU A 253 -0.43 10.93 5.87
CA LEU A 253 -0.30 10.58 4.46
C LEU A 253 -1.03 9.26 4.25
N PHE A 254 -2.03 9.22 3.37
CA PHE A 254 -2.79 8.01 3.11
C PHE A 254 -2.73 7.68 1.62
N ALA A 255 -2.50 6.40 1.31
CA ALA A 255 -2.65 5.92 -0.05
C ALA A 255 -4.15 5.84 -0.40
N ASP A 256 -4.70 6.82 -1.14
CA ASP A 256 -6.11 6.74 -1.57
C ASP A 256 -6.31 5.49 -2.47
N PRO A 257 -7.16 4.51 -2.09
CA PRO A 257 -7.36 3.28 -2.85
C PRO A 257 -7.90 3.55 -4.26
N ARG A 258 -8.64 4.64 -4.47
CA ARG A 258 -9.14 5.04 -5.80
C ARG A 258 -8.04 5.62 -6.66
N ALA A 259 -7.12 6.38 -6.07
CA ALA A 259 -5.95 6.86 -6.79
C ALA A 259 -5.06 5.68 -7.21
N MET A 260 -4.91 4.69 -6.33
CA MET A 260 -4.15 3.48 -6.63
C MET A 260 -4.83 2.60 -7.68
N GLN A 261 -6.15 2.43 -7.63
CA GLN A 261 -6.90 1.72 -8.68
C GLN A 261 -6.73 2.39 -10.05
N ARG A 262 -6.80 3.73 -10.13
CA ARG A 262 -6.53 4.46 -11.37
C ARG A 262 -5.10 4.26 -11.86
N PHE A 263 -4.12 4.35 -10.96
CA PHE A 263 -2.72 4.12 -11.30
C PHE A 263 -2.50 2.71 -11.86
N VAL A 264 -3.03 1.68 -11.19
CA VAL A 264 -2.91 0.29 -11.63
C VAL A 264 -3.59 0.06 -12.98
N ALA A 265 -4.76 0.66 -13.22
CA ALA A 265 -5.43 0.56 -14.52
C ALA A 265 -4.60 1.20 -15.65
N THR A 266 -3.95 2.33 -15.39
CA THR A 266 -3.01 2.95 -16.35
C THR A 266 -1.79 2.07 -16.57
N LEU A 267 -1.20 1.53 -15.49
CA LEU A 267 -0.03 0.68 -15.53
C LEU A 267 -0.27 -0.62 -16.32
N GLU A 268 -1.43 -1.25 -16.16
CA GLU A 268 -1.77 -2.48 -16.88
C GLU A 268 -2.07 -2.22 -18.37
N LYS A 269 -2.50 -1.01 -18.71
CA LYS A 269 -2.74 -0.61 -20.11
C LYS A 269 -1.44 -0.40 -20.88
N ASP A 270 -0.41 0.11 -20.23
CA ASP A 270 0.90 0.40 -20.83
C ASP A 270 2.03 -0.06 -19.90
N ALA A 271 2.10 -1.39 -19.67
CA ALA A 271 3.06 -1.98 -18.76
C ALA A 271 4.49 -1.83 -19.33
N PRO A 272 5.42 -1.21 -18.58
CA PRO A 272 6.82 -1.14 -18.97
C PRO A 272 7.43 -2.52 -19.20
N ARG A 273 8.41 -2.61 -20.10
CA ARG A 273 9.06 -3.87 -20.45
C ARG A 273 9.62 -4.59 -19.22
N GLY A 274 9.29 -5.88 -19.09
CA GLY A 274 9.79 -6.74 -18.02
C GLY A 274 9.01 -6.64 -16.71
N LEU A 275 8.03 -5.73 -16.61
CA LEU A 275 7.14 -5.66 -15.46
C LEU A 275 6.30 -6.94 -15.39
N ALA A 276 6.49 -7.69 -14.32
CA ALA A 276 5.92 -9.01 -14.10
C ALA A 276 4.80 -9.01 -13.06
N GLY A 277 4.63 -7.93 -12.28
CA GLY A 277 3.61 -7.87 -11.25
C GLY A 277 3.70 -6.64 -10.35
N ILE A 278 2.81 -6.62 -9.37
CA ILE A 278 2.74 -5.61 -8.30
C ILE A 278 3.00 -6.32 -6.97
N VAL A 279 3.70 -5.66 -6.04
CA VAL A 279 3.79 -6.11 -4.65
C VAL A 279 3.15 -5.07 -3.74
N TRP A 280 2.18 -5.46 -2.93
CA TRP A 280 1.45 -4.54 -2.06
C TRP A 280 2.07 -4.47 -0.68
N PHE A 281 2.51 -3.28 -0.28
CA PHE A 281 3.02 -3.00 1.07
C PHE A 281 1.94 -2.28 1.87
N ARG A 282 1.29 -2.87 2.86
CA ARG A 282 1.37 -4.27 3.32
C ARG A 282 -0.04 -4.84 3.42
N LEU A 283 -0.17 -6.16 3.65
CA LEU A 283 -1.45 -6.80 3.93
C LEU A 283 -2.15 -6.08 5.10
N PRO A 284 -3.34 -5.49 4.88
CA PRO A 284 -4.10 -4.87 5.94
C PRO A 284 -4.63 -5.92 6.92
N THR A 285 -4.77 -5.51 8.18
CA THR A 285 -5.50 -6.29 9.18
C THR A 285 -6.64 -5.45 9.75
N GLY A 286 -7.62 -6.11 10.39
CA GLY A 286 -8.71 -5.41 11.06
C GLY A 286 -8.21 -4.41 12.11
N ASP A 287 -7.15 -4.80 12.82
CA ASP A 287 -6.54 -4.05 13.93
C ASP A 287 -5.59 -2.93 13.47
N ASP A 288 -5.12 -2.97 12.22
CA ASP A 288 -4.28 -1.93 11.65
C ASP A 288 -5.14 -0.77 11.15
N ALA A 289 -5.32 0.23 12.02
CA ALA A 289 -6.09 1.42 11.72
C ALA A 289 -5.47 2.29 10.61
N ARG A 290 -4.20 2.09 10.27
CA ARG A 290 -3.50 2.83 9.22
C ARG A 290 -3.44 2.08 7.90
N ALA A 291 -3.80 0.80 7.85
CA ALA A 291 -3.91 0.08 6.59
C ALA A 291 -5.30 0.26 5.97
N TRP A 292 -5.41 -0.03 4.68
CA TRP A 292 -6.71 -0.09 4.00
C TRP A 292 -7.70 -1.00 4.74
N SER A 293 -8.99 -0.73 4.59
CA SER A 293 -10.01 -1.72 4.92
C SER A 293 -9.92 -2.95 4.01
N ALA A 294 -10.40 -4.09 4.51
CA ALA A 294 -10.55 -5.31 3.73
C ALA A 294 -11.41 -5.10 2.46
N ALA A 295 -12.38 -4.18 2.50
CA ALA A 295 -13.19 -3.82 1.34
C ALA A 295 -12.35 -3.13 0.25
N SER A 296 -11.64 -2.06 0.59
CA SER A 296 -10.73 -1.36 -0.33
C SER A 296 -9.69 -2.31 -0.92
N TRP A 297 -9.07 -3.12 -0.05
CA TRP A 297 -8.05 -4.10 -0.44
C TRP A 297 -8.56 -5.08 -1.49
N ARG A 298 -9.66 -5.78 -1.19
CA ARG A 298 -10.23 -6.77 -2.11
C ARG A 298 -10.66 -6.14 -3.43
N ALA A 299 -11.26 -4.94 -3.38
CA ALA A 299 -11.67 -4.23 -4.58
C ALA A 299 -10.48 -3.80 -5.46
N VAL A 300 -9.43 -3.23 -4.87
CA VAL A 300 -8.23 -2.81 -5.62
C VAL A 300 -7.49 -4.01 -6.21
N LEU A 301 -7.21 -5.05 -5.42
CA LEU A 301 -6.48 -6.23 -5.90
C LEU A 301 -7.32 -7.03 -6.90
N GLY A 302 -8.63 -7.10 -6.72
CA GLY A 302 -9.57 -7.77 -7.62
C GLY A 302 -9.96 -6.96 -8.86
N ARG A 303 -9.47 -5.72 -9.00
CA ARG A 303 -9.82 -4.78 -10.08
C ARG A 303 -11.34 -4.47 -10.15
N THR A 304 -12.02 -4.54 -9.01
CA THR A 304 -13.44 -4.17 -8.88
C THR A 304 -13.55 -2.66 -8.71
N PRO A 305 -14.29 -1.92 -9.57
CA PRO A 305 -14.43 -0.48 -9.45
C PRO A 305 -14.92 -0.06 -8.07
N LEU A 306 -14.17 0.84 -7.42
CA LEU A 306 -14.49 1.36 -6.09
C LEU A 306 -15.67 2.34 -6.15
N GLN A 307 -16.60 2.19 -5.22
CA GLN A 307 -17.73 3.07 -4.97
C GLN A 307 -17.41 3.99 -3.79
N ALA A 308 -17.28 5.29 -4.08
CA ALA A 308 -17.13 6.31 -3.05
C ALA A 308 -18.51 6.81 -2.61
N SER A 309 -18.88 6.55 -1.35
CA SER A 309 -20.11 7.06 -0.75
C SER A 309 -19.83 7.54 0.66
N LEU A 310 -19.76 8.85 0.84
CA LEU A 310 -19.58 9.50 2.13
C LEU A 310 -20.74 10.45 2.38
N LEU A 311 -21.54 10.15 3.40
CA LEU A 311 -22.77 10.85 3.69
C LEU A 311 -22.73 11.42 5.11
N ALA A 312 -23.33 12.58 5.31
CA ALA A 312 -23.59 13.10 6.65
C ALA A 312 -25.06 12.83 7.00
N ARG A 313 -25.32 12.27 8.18
CA ARG A 313 -26.66 11.91 8.68
C ARG A 313 -26.92 12.54 10.04
N ALA A 314 -28.15 13.01 10.23
CA ALA A 314 -28.66 13.48 11.50
C ALA A 314 -29.46 12.34 12.14
N GLY A 315 -28.92 11.74 13.20
CA GLY A 315 -29.60 10.71 13.99
C GLY A 315 -30.45 11.36 15.07
N ALA A 316 -31.72 10.95 15.18
CA ALA A 316 -32.60 11.41 16.25
C ALA A 316 -32.08 10.93 17.62
N THR A 317 -32.36 11.72 18.66
CA THR A 317 -32.08 11.37 20.06
C THR A 317 -33.37 11.39 20.89
N ASP A 318 -33.27 11.09 22.17
CA ASP A 318 -34.43 11.17 23.08
C ASP A 318 -34.94 12.62 23.27
N ASP A 319 -34.10 13.64 23.00
CA ASP A 319 -34.54 15.04 22.89
C ASP A 319 -35.01 15.32 21.45
N PRO A 320 -36.30 15.66 21.23
CA PRO A 320 -36.88 15.85 19.89
C PRO A 320 -36.25 17.00 19.09
N HIS A 321 -35.55 17.91 19.77
CA HIS A 321 -34.86 19.03 19.15
C HIS A 321 -33.36 18.81 19.03
N ARG A 322 -32.84 17.62 19.38
CA ARG A 322 -31.41 17.30 19.30
C ARG A 322 -31.17 16.12 18.35
N TYR A 323 -30.17 16.30 17.49
CA TYR A 323 -29.74 15.31 16.52
C TYR A 323 -28.22 15.11 16.62
N ASP A 324 -27.79 13.85 16.64
CA ASP A 324 -26.36 13.53 16.55
C ASP A 324 -25.94 13.52 15.07
N VAL A 325 -24.82 14.17 14.75
CA VAL A 325 -24.29 14.27 13.40
C VAL A 325 -23.25 13.18 13.21
N GLN A 326 -23.46 12.34 12.20
CA GLN A 326 -22.58 11.22 11.87
C GLN A 326 -22.14 11.30 10.41
N LEU A 327 -20.86 11.07 10.16
CA LEU A 327 -20.39 10.67 8.84
C LEU A 327 -20.54 9.17 8.69
N VAL A 328 -21.03 8.75 7.53
CA VAL A 328 -21.26 7.36 7.17
C VAL A 328 -20.57 7.08 5.85
N ASN A 329 -19.63 6.15 5.85
CA ASN A 329 -19.06 5.60 4.62
C ASN A 329 -19.79 4.32 4.25
N ASP A 330 -20.78 4.43 3.36
CA ASP A 330 -21.53 3.29 2.82
C ASP A 330 -20.87 2.70 1.56
N GLY A 331 -19.72 3.25 1.16
CA GLY A 331 -18.93 2.76 0.03
C GLY A 331 -17.98 1.61 0.44
N ASP A 332 -17.29 1.09 -0.57
CA ASP A 332 -16.22 0.10 -0.41
C ASP A 332 -14.80 0.72 -0.49
N ALA A 333 -14.72 2.04 -0.70
CA ALA A 333 -13.49 2.80 -0.66
C ALA A 333 -13.28 3.44 0.72
N ASP A 334 -12.05 3.37 1.24
CA ASP A 334 -11.62 4.24 2.33
C ASP A 334 -11.50 5.68 1.82
N LEU A 335 -12.09 6.62 2.54
CA LEU A 335 -12.22 8.01 2.08
C LEU A 335 -11.63 8.98 3.10
N SER A 336 -10.91 9.99 2.63
CA SER A 336 -10.52 11.10 3.48
C SER A 336 -11.76 11.78 4.08
N LEU A 337 -11.67 12.15 5.35
CA LEU A 337 -12.70 12.94 6.02
C LEU A 337 -12.92 14.26 5.26
N PRO A 338 -14.16 14.71 5.04
CA PRO A 338 -14.43 15.95 4.31
C PRO A 338 -13.92 17.16 5.10
N PRO A 339 -13.39 18.21 4.45
CA PRO A 339 -13.00 19.44 5.14
C PRO A 339 -14.17 20.12 5.84
N LEU A 340 -15.39 19.97 5.31
CA LEU A 340 -16.57 20.68 5.80
C LEU A 340 -17.83 19.82 5.73
N ILE A 341 -18.66 19.89 6.78
CA ILE A 341 -20.03 19.37 6.80
C ILE A 341 -20.98 20.53 7.06
N ARG A 342 -21.80 20.89 6.08
CA ARG A 342 -22.75 22.00 6.21
C ARG A 342 -24.04 21.53 6.86
N ILE A 343 -24.55 22.37 7.76
CA ILE A 343 -25.82 22.15 8.45
C ILE A 343 -26.87 23.05 7.80
N ASN A 344 -27.82 22.43 7.10
CA ASN A 344 -28.89 23.11 6.39
C ASN A 344 -30.19 22.99 7.21
N GLY A 345 -30.54 24.04 7.94
CA GLY A 345 -31.75 24.08 8.77
C GLY A 345 -31.74 25.23 9.77
N ALA A 346 -32.89 25.45 10.42
CA ALA A 346 -33.01 26.39 11.52
C ALA A 346 -32.46 25.75 12.81
N CYS A 347 -31.14 25.84 12.98
CA CYS A 347 -30.44 25.25 14.11
C CYS A 347 -29.89 26.34 15.03
N GLN A 348 -30.20 26.23 16.32
CA GLN A 348 -29.87 27.24 17.33
C GLN A 348 -28.51 26.99 17.98
N ALA A 349 -28.14 25.73 18.12
CA ALA A 349 -26.88 25.31 18.73
C ALA A 349 -26.32 24.08 18.01
N ALA A 350 -25.01 23.92 18.07
CA ALA A 350 -24.30 22.76 17.55
C ALA A 350 -22.95 22.66 18.27
N ASP A 351 -22.31 21.51 18.19
CA ASP A 351 -20.89 21.37 18.52
C ASP A 351 -20.26 20.22 17.73
N GLY A 352 -18.93 20.27 17.57
CA GLY A 352 -18.15 19.26 16.88
C GLY A 352 -17.41 18.33 17.84
N VAL A 353 -17.19 17.09 17.41
CA VAL A 353 -16.38 16.10 18.13
C VAL A 353 -15.49 15.31 17.17
N ASN A 354 -14.57 14.50 17.71
CA ASN A 354 -13.69 13.61 16.92
C ASN A 354 -12.93 14.32 15.79
N GLY A 355 -12.44 15.53 16.07
CA GLY A 355 -11.64 16.30 15.12
C GLY A 355 -12.44 17.24 14.21
N TYR A 356 -13.73 17.44 14.48
CA TYR A 356 -14.52 18.53 13.90
C TYR A 356 -14.81 19.60 14.95
N GLY A 357 -14.82 20.86 14.53
CA GLY A 357 -15.21 22.00 15.35
C GLY A 357 -16.34 22.79 14.68
N LEU A 358 -17.27 23.32 15.48
CA LEU A 358 -18.31 24.20 14.97
C LEU A 358 -17.69 25.52 14.47
N GLN A 359 -18.16 25.96 13.31
CA GLN A 359 -17.88 27.27 12.75
C GLN A 359 -19.17 27.90 12.23
N ARG A 360 -19.14 29.22 12.05
CA ARG A 360 -20.25 30.00 11.49
C ARG A 360 -19.73 30.85 10.33
N GLY A 361 -20.41 30.77 9.20
CA GLY A 361 -20.11 31.58 8.02
C GLY A 361 -21.37 32.19 7.43
N GLU A 362 -21.23 32.82 6.27
CA GLU A 362 -22.33 33.50 5.56
C GLU A 362 -23.49 32.55 5.21
N ARG A 363 -23.19 31.27 4.95
CA ARG A 363 -24.16 30.21 4.64
C ARG A 363 -24.65 29.44 5.87
N GLY A 364 -24.49 29.99 7.08
CA GLY A 364 -24.95 29.37 8.33
C GLY A 364 -23.88 28.54 9.06
N LEU A 365 -24.34 27.56 9.83
CA LEU A 365 -23.49 26.70 10.67
C LEU A 365 -22.85 25.59 9.84
N TYR A 366 -21.60 25.25 10.16
CA TYR A 366 -20.92 24.09 9.59
C TYR A 366 -19.91 23.50 10.57
N LEU A 367 -19.65 22.21 10.45
CA LEU A 367 -18.59 21.53 11.15
C LEU A 367 -17.34 21.51 10.26
N GLN A 368 -16.27 22.13 10.73
CA GLN A 368 -14.98 22.17 10.02
C GLN A 368 -14.04 21.12 10.59
N ARG A 369 -13.40 20.36 9.71
CA ARG A 369 -12.39 19.37 10.08
C ARG A 369 -11.14 20.07 10.58
N GLY A 370 -10.80 19.87 11.85
CA GLY A 370 -9.56 20.33 12.47
C GLY A 370 -8.38 19.34 12.35
N ARG A 371 -8.63 18.06 12.03
CA ARG A 371 -7.60 17.03 11.85
C ARG A 371 -7.84 16.21 10.59
N VAL A 372 -6.79 16.00 9.79
CA VAL A 372 -6.86 15.03 8.68
C VAL A 372 -7.13 13.63 9.21
N GLY A 373 -7.81 12.82 8.41
CA GLY A 373 -8.16 11.45 8.78
C GLY A 373 -8.88 10.74 7.66
N VAL A 374 -9.07 9.45 7.83
CA VAL A 374 -9.75 8.57 6.89
C VAL A 374 -10.94 7.90 7.57
N LEU A 375 -12.09 7.91 6.91
CA LEU A 375 -13.21 7.05 7.28
C LEU A 375 -13.15 5.77 6.44
N ARG A 376 -12.84 4.65 7.08
CA ARG A 376 -12.77 3.33 6.43
C ARG A 376 -14.14 2.91 5.87
N ALA A 377 -14.11 2.10 4.82
CA ALA A 377 -15.30 1.53 4.20
C ALA A 377 -16.20 0.83 5.23
N GLY A 378 -17.52 1.05 5.13
CA GLY A 378 -18.53 0.50 6.03
C GLY A 378 -18.49 1.05 7.46
N ARG A 379 -17.70 2.09 7.74
CA ARG A 379 -17.60 2.70 9.08
C ARG A 379 -18.38 4.01 9.17
N GLN A 380 -18.69 4.35 10.41
CA GLN A 380 -19.37 5.58 10.79
C GLN A 380 -18.52 6.33 11.82
N LEU A 381 -18.60 7.65 11.80
CA LEU A 381 -17.91 8.52 12.74
C LEU A 381 -18.88 9.59 13.24
N ALA A 382 -19.12 9.61 14.55
CA ALA A 382 -19.78 10.74 15.17
C ALA A 382 -18.88 11.98 15.05
N VAL A 383 -19.39 13.06 14.49
CA VAL A 383 -18.63 14.30 14.21
C VAL A 383 -19.21 15.52 14.91
N GLY A 384 -20.38 15.39 15.52
CA GLY A 384 -20.97 16.47 16.30
C GLY A 384 -22.39 16.17 16.73
N TRP A 385 -23.05 17.20 17.24
CA TRP A 385 -24.49 17.22 17.47
C TRP A 385 -25.04 18.60 17.11
N VAL A 386 -26.33 18.67 16.83
CA VAL A 386 -27.04 19.90 16.45
C VAL A 386 -28.38 19.95 17.16
N ARG A 387 -28.82 21.16 17.52
CA ARG A 387 -30.16 21.44 18.02
C ARG A 387 -30.93 22.30 17.04
N CYS A 388 -32.01 21.74 16.53
CA CYS A 388 -32.80 22.30 15.45
C CYS A 388 -34.29 22.05 15.69
N ASP A 389 -35.13 22.94 15.19
CA ASP A 389 -36.58 22.82 15.34
C ASP A 389 -37.14 21.59 14.60
N ALA A 390 -36.48 21.19 13.51
CA ALA A 390 -36.73 19.99 12.73
C ALA A 390 -35.40 19.35 12.28
N ALA A 391 -35.45 18.10 11.82
CA ALA A 391 -34.28 17.38 11.34
C ALA A 391 -33.54 18.18 10.24
N PRO A 392 -32.25 18.52 10.43
CA PRO A 392 -31.51 19.31 9.46
C PRO A 392 -31.05 18.47 8.28
N GLY A 393 -30.99 19.10 7.10
CA GLY A 393 -30.25 18.54 5.97
C GLY A 393 -28.74 18.70 6.22
N LEU A 394 -27.96 17.69 5.86
CA LEU A 394 -26.50 17.73 6.00
C LEU A 394 -25.85 17.48 4.64
N SER A 395 -24.84 18.28 4.30
CA SER A 395 -24.08 18.11 3.05
C SER A 395 -22.58 18.10 3.32
N VAL A 396 -21.90 17.08 2.79
CA VAL A 396 -20.43 17.00 2.79
C VAL A 396 -19.88 17.85 1.66
N GLU A 397 -18.85 18.64 1.93
CA GLU A 397 -18.15 19.47 0.94
C GLU A 397 -16.66 19.08 0.95
N PHE A 398 -16.09 18.85 -0.24
CA PHE A 398 -14.70 18.41 -0.46
C PHE A 398 -13.81 19.51 -1.02
#